data_AF-A0AAU5D468-F1
#
_entry.id   AF-A0AAU5D468-F1
#
_cell.length_a   1.000
_cell.length_b   1.000
_cell.length_c   1.000
_cell.angle_alpha   90.00
_cell.angle_beta   90.00
_cell.angle_gamma   90.00
#
_symmetry.space_group_name_H-M   'P 1'
#
loop_
_entity.id
_entity.type
_entity.pdbx_description
1 polymer ?
#
loop_
_entity_poly.entity_id
_entity_poly.type
_entity_poly.pdbx_seq_one_letter_code
_entity_poly.pdbx_strand_id
1 'polypeptide(L)'
;MAEPITDADREAVRRLHSEGRSRNAIARETGRSAATVSKIAAEQGLAFSGGARVAAATQARTADAVTRRERLADDALDGALAQIERVVEAESARDARDYATAARALTEVHAKVAELARHTSGGSAGGMLDRLADALLGPPGGDTDGG
;
A
#
# COMPACT_ATOMS: atom_id res chain seq x y z
N MET A 1 -14.63 27.24 -12.66
CA MET A 1 -13.34 27.57 -13.30
C MET A 1 -12.34 27.76 -12.18
N ALA A 2 -11.28 26.96 -12.11
CA ALA A 2 -10.28 27.13 -11.06
C ALA A 2 -9.50 28.44 -11.32
N GLU A 3 -9.39 29.27 -10.29
CA GLU A 3 -8.66 30.53 -10.38
C GLU A 3 -7.18 30.27 -10.73
N PRO A 4 -6.60 30.97 -11.72
CA PRO A 4 -5.21 30.75 -12.14
C PRO A 4 -4.23 30.81 -10.98
N ILE A 5 -3.17 30.00 -11.07
CA ILE A 5 -2.04 30.05 -10.13
C ILE A 5 -1.23 31.30 -10.45
N THR A 6 -1.09 32.19 -9.47
CA THR A 6 -0.35 33.45 -9.61
C THR A 6 1.06 33.31 -9.02
N ASP A 7 1.94 34.25 -9.33
CA ASP A 7 3.29 34.28 -8.74
C ASP A 7 3.25 34.61 -7.24
N ALA A 8 2.24 35.35 -6.79
CA ALA A 8 1.98 35.57 -5.37
C ALA A 8 1.70 34.25 -4.62
N ASP A 9 0.97 33.31 -5.25
CA ASP A 9 0.77 31.97 -4.67
C ASP A 9 2.10 31.21 -4.57
N ARG A 10 2.96 31.33 -5.59
CA ARG A 10 4.28 30.68 -5.60
C ARG A 10 5.15 31.20 -4.47
N GLU A 11 5.20 32.50 -4.28
CA GLU A 11 5.99 33.15 -3.22
C GLU A 11 5.44 32.81 -1.83
N ALA A 12 4.11 32.83 -1.65
CA ALA A 12 3.47 32.45 -0.40
C ALA A 12 3.77 31.00 -0.01
N VAL A 13 3.70 30.05 -0.96
CA VAL A 13 4.06 28.64 -0.72
C VAL A 13 5.53 28.51 -0.34
N ARG A 14 6.44 29.23 -1.02
CA ARG A 14 7.88 29.20 -0.71
C ARG A 14 8.17 29.67 0.71
N ARG A 15 7.59 30.82 1.09
CA ARG A 15 7.77 31.41 2.42
C ARG A 15 7.21 30.51 3.52
N LEU A 16 5.98 30.03 3.36
CA LEU A 16 5.37 29.18 4.39
C LEU A 16 6.05 27.82 4.50
N HIS A 17 6.62 27.30 3.41
CA HIS A 17 7.44 26.09 3.43
C HIS A 17 8.74 26.30 4.20
N SER A 18 9.44 27.43 4.01
CA SER A 18 10.67 27.73 4.78
C SER A 18 10.40 27.96 6.27
N GLU A 19 9.20 28.41 6.62
CA GLU A 19 8.69 28.47 8.01
C GLU A 19 8.34 27.07 8.59
N GLY A 20 8.47 26.00 7.81
CA GLY A 20 8.21 24.62 8.25
C GLY A 20 6.73 24.24 8.27
N ARG A 21 5.83 25.01 7.63
CA ARG A 21 4.40 24.70 7.60
C ARG A 21 4.13 23.44 6.77
N SER A 22 3.17 22.63 7.22
CA SER A 22 2.70 21.48 6.43
C SER A 22 1.88 21.92 5.22
N ARG A 23 1.84 21.10 4.16
CA ARG A 23 1.03 21.34 2.95
C ARG A 23 -0.41 21.76 3.26
N ASN A 24 -1.06 21.10 4.22
CA ASN A 24 -2.45 21.38 4.57
C ASN A 24 -2.60 22.70 5.34
N ALA A 25 -1.59 23.11 6.12
CA ALA A 25 -1.58 24.42 6.74
C ALA A 25 -1.43 25.52 5.68
N ILE A 26 -0.51 25.33 4.73
CA ILE A 26 -0.31 26.25 3.59
C ILE A 26 -1.60 26.37 2.78
N ALA A 27 -2.26 25.26 2.45
CA ALA A 27 -3.52 25.26 1.71
C ALA A 27 -4.62 26.10 2.40
N ARG A 28 -4.71 26.01 3.73
CA ARG A 28 -5.66 26.82 4.52
C ARG A 28 -5.29 28.30 4.52
N GLU A 29 -4.00 28.60 4.61
CA GLU A 29 -3.50 29.97 4.72
C GLU A 29 -3.53 30.72 3.39
N THR A 30 -3.26 30.02 2.27
CA THR A 30 -3.31 30.60 0.93
C THR A 30 -4.70 30.50 0.27
N GLY A 31 -5.67 29.82 0.90
CA GLY A 31 -6.98 29.54 0.31
C GLY A 31 -6.92 28.63 -0.93
N ARG A 32 -5.80 27.95 -1.17
CA ARG A 32 -5.61 27.08 -2.34
C ARG A 32 -5.80 25.61 -1.96
N SER A 33 -6.18 24.79 -2.94
CA SER A 33 -6.29 23.35 -2.71
C SER A 33 -4.92 22.74 -2.35
N ALA A 34 -4.92 21.67 -1.55
CA ALA A 34 -3.70 20.93 -1.23
C ALA A 34 -2.98 20.38 -2.49
N ALA A 35 -3.73 20.05 -3.54
CA ALA A 35 -3.18 19.65 -4.82
C ALA A 35 -2.43 20.79 -5.52
N THR A 36 -3.01 22.00 -5.51
CA THR A 36 -2.38 23.22 -6.03
C THR A 36 -1.09 23.53 -5.29
N VAL A 37 -1.10 23.47 -3.95
CA VAL A 37 0.11 23.69 -3.13
C VAL A 37 1.19 22.64 -3.45
N SER A 38 0.81 21.38 -3.64
CA SER A 38 1.75 20.32 -4.01
C SER A 38 2.38 20.57 -5.38
N LYS A 39 1.58 21.01 -6.36
CA LYS A 39 2.05 21.37 -7.70
C LYS A 39 3.06 22.52 -7.65
N ILE A 40 2.73 23.59 -6.92
CA ILE A 40 3.61 24.75 -6.74
C ILE A 40 4.91 24.36 -6.04
N ALA A 41 4.84 23.53 -5.00
CA ALA A 41 6.01 23.03 -4.29
C ALA A 41 6.92 22.21 -5.22
N ALA A 42 6.35 21.33 -6.05
CA ALA A 42 7.10 20.55 -7.03
C ALA A 42 7.77 21.42 -8.09
N GLU A 43 7.08 22.41 -8.64
CA GLU A 43 7.63 23.39 -9.59
C GLU A 43 8.79 24.20 -8.99
N GLN A 44 8.87 24.31 -7.66
CA GLN A 44 9.91 25.03 -6.93
C GLN A 44 10.98 24.12 -6.31
N GLY A 45 10.89 22.80 -6.48
CA GLY A 45 11.81 21.84 -5.85
C GLY A 45 11.66 21.71 -4.32
N LEU A 46 10.51 22.09 -3.75
CA LEU A 46 10.24 22.04 -2.32
C LEU A 46 9.65 20.67 -1.92
N ALA A 47 10.28 19.99 -0.96
CA ALA A 47 9.82 18.71 -0.45
C ALA A 47 9.15 18.85 0.93
N PHE A 48 7.99 18.22 1.12
CA PHE A 48 7.36 18.13 2.45
C PHE A 48 7.82 16.87 3.16
N SER A 49 8.48 17.01 4.31
CA SER A 49 9.02 15.91 5.12
C SER A 49 7.95 14.90 5.57
N GLY A 50 6.70 15.34 5.75
CA GLY A 50 5.59 14.46 6.13
C GLY A 50 5.21 13.42 5.06
N GLY A 51 5.49 13.68 3.78
CA GLY A 51 5.15 12.75 2.69
C GLY A 51 5.95 11.46 2.75
N ALA A 52 7.27 11.55 2.93
CA ALA A 52 8.15 10.38 3.03
C ALA A 52 7.78 9.48 4.21
N ARG A 53 7.47 10.07 5.37
CA ARG A 53 7.03 9.32 6.56
C ARG A 53 5.70 8.59 6.33
N VAL A 54 4.74 9.23 5.70
CA VAL A 54 3.43 8.63 5.40
C VAL A 54 3.56 7.52 4.35
N ALA A 55 4.39 7.73 3.32
CA ALA A 55 4.68 6.72 2.31
C ALA A 55 5.33 5.48 2.92
N ALA A 56 6.38 5.64 3.73
CA ALA A 56 7.03 4.53 4.44
C ALA A 56 6.06 3.79 5.38
N ALA A 57 5.23 4.52 6.14
CA ALA A 57 4.21 3.91 7.00
C ALA A 57 3.14 3.15 6.20
N THR A 58 2.80 3.64 5.01
CA THR A 58 1.84 2.99 4.11
C THR A 58 2.44 1.72 3.50
N GLN A 59 3.69 1.78 3.04
CA GLN A 59 4.43 0.62 2.55
C GLN A 59 4.56 -0.46 3.62
N ALA A 60 4.94 -0.09 4.85
CA ALA A 60 5.01 -1.03 5.97
C ALA A 60 3.66 -1.70 6.25
N ARG A 61 2.56 -0.92 6.32
CA ARG A 61 1.21 -1.48 6.50
C ARG A 61 0.78 -2.41 5.36
N THR A 62 1.19 -2.10 4.13
CA THR A 62 0.92 -2.95 2.97
C THR A 62 1.69 -4.27 3.07
N ALA A 63 2.98 -4.22 3.40
CA ALA A 63 3.81 -5.42 3.61
C ALA A 63 3.27 -6.30 4.74
N ASP A 64 2.88 -5.69 5.86
CA ASP A 64 2.25 -6.38 6.99
C ASP A 64 0.90 -7.02 6.59
N ALA A 65 0.14 -6.35 5.73
CA ALA A 65 -1.13 -6.87 5.23
C ALA A 65 -0.94 -8.04 4.24
N VAL A 66 0.11 -8.02 3.43
CA VAL A 66 0.47 -9.15 2.55
C VAL A 66 0.85 -10.36 3.40
N THR A 67 1.78 -10.20 4.33
CA THR A 67 2.24 -11.26 5.24
C THR A 67 1.09 -11.90 6.01
N ARG A 68 0.16 -11.08 6.55
CA ARG A 68 -1.02 -11.60 7.28
C ARG A 68 -1.99 -12.36 6.37
N ARG A 69 -2.11 -11.99 5.10
CA ARG A 69 -2.95 -12.73 4.15
C ARG A 69 -2.33 -14.06 3.78
N GLU A 70 -1.03 -14.09 3.49
CA GLU A 70 -0.30 -15.34 3.21
C GLU A 70 -0.46 -16.32 4.37
N ARG A 71 -0.20 -15.87 5.60
CA ARG A 71 -0.40 -16.70 6.79
C ARG A 71 -1.83 -17.21 6.95
N LEU A 72 -2.83 -16.38 6.70
CA LEU A 72 -4.24 -16.82 6.76
C LEU A 72 -4.57 -17.87 5.70
N ALA A 73 -3.97 -17.77 4.50
CA ALA A 73 -4.16 -18.75 3.44
C ALA A 73 -3.55 -20.09 3.84
N ASP A 74 -2.35 -20.09 4.41
CA ASP A 74 -1.68 -21.31 4.89
C ASP A 74 -2.46 -21.95 6.04
N ASP A 75 -2.80 -21.17 7.07
CA ASP A 75 -3.57 -21.66 8.23
C ASP A 75 -4.93 -22.26 7.79
N ALA A 76 -5.58 -21.66 6.78
CA ALA A 76 -6.84 -22.18 6.23
C ALA A 76 -6.63 -23.49 5.47
N LEU A 77 -5.55 -23.63 4.70
CA LEU A 77 -5.25 -24.88 3.98
C LEU A 77 -4.92 -26.01 4.95
N ASP A 78 -4.07 -25.74 5.94
CA ASP A 78 -3.71 -26.71 6.98
C ASP A 78 -4.94 -27.15 7.77
N GLY A 79 -5.79 -26.19 8.15
CA GLY A 79 -7.05 -26.49 8.81
C GLY A 79 -7.97 -27.35 7.93
N ALA A 80 -8.07 -27.08 6.63
CA ALA A 80 -8.89 -27.87 5.71
C ALA A 80 -8.39 -29.32 5.62
N LEU A 81 -7.07 -29.51 5.50
CA LEU A 81 -6.44 -30.84 5.48
C LEU A 81 -6.72 -31.61 6.79
N ALA A 82 -6.55 -30.96 7.94
CA ALA A 82 -6.86 -31.56 9.23
C ALA A 82 -8.33 -31.98 9.35
N GLN A 83 -9.27 -31.19 8.81
CA GLN A 83 -10.67 -31.60 8.80
C GLN A 83 -10.94 -32.79 7.87
N ILE A 84 -10.26 -32.86 6.71
CA ILE A 84 -10.37 -34.01 5.79
C ILE A 84 -9.91 -35.31 6.47
N GLU A 85 -8.81 -35.27 7.21
CA GLU A 85 -8.35 -36.42 8.01
C GLU A 85 -9.42 -36.87 9.00
N ARG A 86 -10.07 -35.91 9.69
CA ARG A 86 -11.16 -36.22 10.62
C ARG A 86 -12.41 -36.81 9.96
N VAL A 87 -12.67 -36.52 8.68
CA VAL A 87 -13.78 -37.15 7.94
C VAL A 87 -13.57 -38.66 7.83
N VAL A 88 -12.33 -39.10 7.60
CA VAL A 88 -11.98 -40.53 7.46
C VAL A 88 -12.16 -41.25 8.80
N GLU A 89 -11.79 -40.61 9.89
CA GLU A 89 -11.85 -41.16 11.26
C GLU A 89 -13.23 -40.97 11.93
N ALA A 90 -14.22 -40.44 11.22
CA ALA A 90 -15.51 -40.10 11.83
C ALA A 90 -16.31 -41.35 12.23
N GLU A 91 -16.70 -41.42 13.51
CA GLU A 91 -17.52 -42.52 14.06
C GLU A 91 -18.98 -42.46 13.61
N SER A 92 -19.43 -41.31 13.09
CA SER A 92 -20.80 -41.13 12.63
C SER A 92 -20.88 -40.37 11.31
N ALA A 93 -21.93 -40.64 10.55
CA ALA A 93 -22.25 -39.90 9.34
C ALA A 93 -22.61 -38.43 9.61
N ARG A 94 -22.91 -38.04 10.85
CA ARG A 94 -23.11 -36.63 11.21
C ARG A 94 -21.76 -35.95 11.32
N ASP A 95 -20.84 -36.52 12.10
CA ASP A 95 -19.52 -35.93 12.33
C ASP A 95 -18.72 -35.85 11.02
N ALA A 96 -18.81 -36.89 10.17
CA ALA A 96 -18.21 -36.88 8.84
C ALA A 96 -18.71 -35.70 7.99
N ARG A 97 -20.01 -35.37 8.06
CA ARG A 97 -20.58 -34.23 7.32
C ARG A 97 -20.15 -32.89 7.90
N ASP A 98 -20.06 -32.78 9.22
CA ASP A 98 -19.65 -31.56 9.90
C ASP A 98 -18.19 -31.24 9.59
N TYR A 99 -17.29 -32.24 9.65
CA TYR A 99 -15.89 -32.08 9.26
C TYR A 99 -15.73 -31.77 7.77
N ALA A 100 -16.46 -32.45 6.88
CA ALA A 100 -16.42 -32.13 5.45
C ALA A 100 -16.92 -30.70 5.16
N THR A 101 -17.93 -30.24 5.89
CA THR A 101 -18.43 -28.86 5.79
C THR A 101 -17.39 -27.85 6.25
N ALA A 102 -16.70 -28.12 7.36
CA ALA A 102 -15.62 -27.28 7.84
C ALA A 102 -14.43 -27.25 6.86
N ALA A 103 -14.02 -28.40 6.33
CA ALA A 103 -12.96 -28.50 5.31
C ALA A 103 -13.29 -27.65 4.07
N ARG A 104 -14.54 -27.72 3.60
CA ARG A 104 -15.00 -26.91 2.48
C ARG A 104 -14.92 -25.42 2.80
N ALA A 105 -15.41 -25.00 3.96
CA ALA A 105 -15.40 -23.58 4.35
C ALA A 105 -13.97 -23.02 4.40
N LEU A 106 -13.02 -23.79 4.95
CA LEU A 106 -11.60 -23.41 5.01
C LEU A 106 -10.94 -23.36 3.63
N THR A 107 -11.27 -24.31 2.75
CA THR A 107 -10.83 -24.28 1.35
C THR A 107 -11.34 -23.03 0.62
N GLU A 108 -12.59 -22.63 0.86
CA GLU A 108 -13.16 -21.40 0.30
C GLU A 108 -12.45 -20.15 0.83
N VAL A 109 -12.06 -20.12 2.12
CA VAL A 109 -11.25 -19.03 2.69
C VAL A 109 -9.89 -18.96 2.00
N HIS A 110 -9.17 -20.09 1.90
CA HIS A 110 -7.88 -20.15 1.21
C HIS A 110 -8.00 -19.62 -0.22
N ALA A 111 -8.97 -20.09 -0.99
CA ALA A 111 -9.19 -19.66 -2.38
C ALA A 111 -9.44 -18.15 -2.51
N LYS A 112 -10.29 -17.59 -1.64
CA LYS A 112 -10.60 -16.14 -1.62
C LYS A 112 -9.38 -15.30 -1.25
N VAL A 113 -8.59 -15.74 -0.27
CA VAL A 113 -7.39 -15.01 0.15
C VAL A 113 -6.32 -15.06 -0.96
N ALA A 114 -6.14 -16.21 -1.60
CA ALA A 114 -5.25 -16.36 -2.76
C ALA A 114 -5.69 -15.49 -3.95
N GLU A 115 -6.99 -15.35 -4.18
CA GLU A 115 -7.53 -14.44 -5.22
C GLU A 115 -7.25 -12.97 -4.92
N LEU A 116 -7.48 -12.54 -3.68
CA LEU A 116 -7.14 -11.18 -3.24
C LEU A 116 -5.64 -10.89 -3.37
N ALA A 117 -4.78 -11.89 -3.12
CA ALA A 117 -3.35 -11.76 -3.33
C ALA A 117 -3.01 -11.50 -4.82
N ARG A 118 -3.62 -12.25 -5.76
CA ARG A 118 -3.41 -12.04 -7.21
C ARG A 118 -3.84 -10.65 -7.68
N HIS A 119 -4.95 -10.12 -7.16
CA HIS A 119 -5.42 -8.78 -7.52
C HIS A 119 -4.55 -7.66 -6.95
N THR A 120 -3.92 -7.88 -5.80
CA THR A 120 -3.05 -6.89 -5.16
C THR A 120 -1.62 -6.92 -5.71
N SER A 121 -1.12 -8.07 -6.14
CA SER A 121 0.20 -8.19 -6.80
C SER A 121 0.20 -7.72 -8.26
N GLY A 122 -0.93 -7.85 -8.97
CA GLY A 122 -1.07 -7.41 -10.37
C GLY A 122 -1.63 -5.99 -10.56
N GLY A 123 -2.14 -5.37 -9.50
CA GLY A 123 -2.78 -4.06 -9.57
C GLY A 123 -1.79 -2.91 -9.43
N SER A 124 -1.32 -2.35 -10.55
CA SER A 124 -0.87 -0.97 -10.87
C SER A 124 -0.10 -0.10 -9.83
N ALA A 125 -0.42 -0.15 -8.54
CA ALA A 125 0.18 0.64 -7.47
C ALA A 125 1.63 0.23 -7.16
N GLY A 126 1.98 -1.05 -7.14
CA GLY A 126 3.36 -1.52 -6.88
C GLY A 126 4.33 -1.05 -7.96
N GLY A 127 4.04 -1.36 -9.23
CA GLY A 127 4.90 -0.96 -10.34
C GLY A 127 4.93 0.54 -10.65
N MET A 128 3.98 1.33 -10.16
CA MET A 128 4.03 2.79 -10.25
C MET A 128 4.83 3.40 -9.08
N LEU A 129 4.74 2.82 -7.88
CA LEU A 129 5.52 3.25 -6.71
C LEU A 129 6.99 2.84 -6.81
N ASP A 130 7.30 1.66 -7.37
CA ASP A 130 8.68 1.24 -7.64
C ASP A 130 9.31 2.13 -8.72
N ARG A 131 8.57 2.45 -9.79
CA ARG A 131 9.02 3.43 -10.80
C ARG A 131 9.19 4.84 -10.23
N LEU A 132 8.35 5.23 -9.26
CA LEU A 132 8.47 6.51 -8.57
C LEU A 132 9.68 6.51 -7.62
N ALA A 133 9.96 5.40 -6.95
CA ALA A 133 11.12 5.23 -6.09
C ALA A 133 12.42 5.29 -6.91
N ASP A 134 12.49 4.59 -8.04
CA ASP A 134 13.61 4.67 -8.99
C ASP A 134 13.79 6.09 -9.55
N ALA A 135 12.70 6.78 -9.86
CA ALA A 135 12.76 8.16 -10.36
C ALA A 135 13.19 9.19 -9.30
N LEU A 136 12.94 8.93 -8.02
CA LEU A 136 13.28 9.83 -6.91
C LEU A 136 14.67 9.55 -6.31
N LEU A 137 15.10 8.30 -6.31
CA LEU A 137 16.37 7.87 -5.70
C LEU A 137 17.49 7.68 -6.73
N GLY A 138 17.13 7.62 -8.02
CA GLY A 138 18.05 7.22 -9.09
C GLY A 138 18.37 5.71 -9.02
N PRO A 139 18.76 5.08 -10.13
CA PRO A 139 19.20 3.69 -10.10
C PRO A 139 20.34 3.56 -9.07
N PRO A 140 20.38 2.49 -8.25
CA PRO A 140 21.51 2.26 -7.36
C PRO A 140 22.76 2.21 -8.23
N GLY A 141 23.70 3.10 -7.92
CA GLY A 141 24.89 3.37 -8.72
C GLY A 141 25.54 2.07 -9.19
N GLY A 142 25.53 1.86 -10.51
CA GLY A 142 26.46 0.95 -11.14
C GLY A 142 27.82 1.61 -11.09
N ASP A 143 28.63 1.19 -10.14
CA ASP A 143 30.04 1.57 -10.03
C ASP A 143 30.71 1.34 -11.39
N THR A 144 31.11 2.45 -12.02
CA THR A 144 32.13 2.45 -13.05
C THR A 144 33.46 2.17 -12.35
N ASP A 145 33.82 0.90 -12.23
CA ASP A 145 35.20 0.53 -11.91
C ASP A 145 36.03 0.50 -13.21
N GLY A 146 37.07 1.31 -13.20
CA GLY A 146 37.98 1.55 -14.30
C GLY A 146 39.02 0.45 -14.52
N GLY A 147 39.59 0.50 -15.72
CA GLY A 147 40.77 -0.23 -16.19
C GLY A 147 41.08 0.18 -17.63
#